data_AF-A0AAD4BMS1-F1
#
_entry.id   AF-A0AAD4BMS1-F1
#
_cell.length_a   1.000
_cell.length_b   1.000
_cell.length_c   1.000
_cell.angle_alpha   90.00
_cell.angle_beta   90.00
_cell.angle_gamma   90.00
#
_symmetry.space_group_name_H-M   'P 1'
#
loop_
_entity.id
_entity.type
_entity.pdbx_description
1 polymer ?
#
loop_
_entity_poly.entity_id
_entity_poly.type
_entity_poly.pdbx_seq_one_letter_code
_entity_poly.pdbx_strand_id
1 'polypeptide(L)'
;MNDKPFESAFAKLPELVDEWRKKLDTDFAALVQIPSQLPFKYALSGQVIAPNSTTISDSPQPPAEKLRLACAQFCSGGKRILTYPDILSTSMCRYQYPRNGESDSERTGSIWDRFGIKYMEEASYIVYACGLDPNVATVVDMDCRNARLECLFCRFTHNYTWREALWHASGSFHRTSQPRSSWKLVGYKAVDKTQVAELSEAREASPDSSRCLLCRPRVGDENKHEQILSHLTNDHGIEKADIKRRMHYLPLMARERNFMY
;
A
#
# COMPACT_ATOMS: atom_id res chain seq x y z
N MET A 1 11.24 13.67 45.57
CA MET A 1 11.28 14.15 44.16
C MET A 1 9.88 14.61 43.82
N ASN A 2 9.72 15.78 43.19
CA ASN A 2 8.41 16.30 42.83
C ASN A 2 7.93 15.60 41.56
N ASP A 3 6.91 14.74 41.65
CA ASP A 3 6.35 13.98 40.51
C ASP A 3 5.39 14.82 39.64
N LYS A 4 4.99 16.01 40.13
CA LYS A 4 4.11 16.98 39.45
C LYS A 4 4.53 17.37 38.02
N PRO A 5 5.82 17.47 37.64
CA PRO A 5 6.22 17.79 36.26
C PRO A 5 5.88 16.67 35.27
N PHE A 6 5.95 15.41 35.72
CA PHE A 6 5.71 14.25 34.86
C PHE A 6 4.22 14.09 34.55
N GLU A 7 3.34 14.17 35.55
CA GLU A 7 1.89 14.09 35.34
C GLU A 7 1.38 15.20 34.41
N SER A 8 1.89 16.42 34.58
CA SER A 8 1.57 17.56 33.72
C SER A 8 2.02 17.35 32.27
N ALA A 9 3.21 16.77 32.07
CA ALA A 9 3.69 16.42 30.73
C ALA A 9 2.88 15.27 30.11
N PHE A 10 2.56 14.24 30.89
CA PHE A 10 1.79 13.08 30.43
C PHE A 10 0.35 13.48 30.05
N ALA A 11 -0.26 14.40 30.79
CA ALA A 11 -1.58 14.94 30.47
C ALA A 11 -1.63 15.66 29.10
N LYS A 12 -0.49 16.19 28.61
CA LYS A 12 -0.36 16.82 27.29
C LYS A 12 -0.06 15.84 26.17
N LEU A 13 0.24 14.58 26.48
CA LEU A 13 0.64 13.59 25.48
C LEU A 13 -0.41 13.39 24.37
N PRO A 14 -1.73 13.30 24.67
CA PRO A 14 -2.73 13.16 23.61
C PRO A 14 -2.73 14.32 22.61
N GLU A 15 -2.63 15.56 23.09
CA GLU A 15 -2.57 16.76 22.25
C GLU A 15 -1.32 16.75 21.34
N LEU A 16 -0.16 16.43 21.92
CA LEU A 16 1.09 16.32 21.16
C LEU A 16 1.04 15.21 20.11
N VAL A 17 0.41 14.08 20.42
CA VAL A 17 0.22 12.98 19.46
C VAL A 17 -0.70 13.40 18.31
N ASP A 18 -1.78 14.13 18.60
CA ASP A 18 -2.71 14.64 17.60
C ASP A 18 -2.05 15.68 16.68
N GLU A 19 -1.29 16.62 17.24
CA GLU A 19 -0.52 17.61 16.48
C GLU A 19 0.52 16.93 15.59
N TRP A 20 1.27 15.98 16.15
CA TRP A 20 2.22 15.18 15.39
C TRP A 20 1.54 14.42 14.26
N ARG A 21 0.37 13.82 14.51
CA ARG A 21 -0.40 13.09 13.49
C ARG A 21 -0.89 14.01 12.37
N LYS A 22 -1.45 15.17 12.69
CA LYS A 22 -1.88 16.17 11.69
C LYS A 22 -0.72 16.63 10.83
N LYS A 23 0.45 16.84 11.43
CA LYS A 23 1.68 17.18 10.71
C LYS A 23 2.08 16.06 9.74
N LEU A 24 2.08 14.80 10.20
CA LEU A 24 2.37 13.65 9.34
C LEU A 24 1.42 13.56 8.15
N ASP A 25 0.12 13.69 8.40
CA ASP A 25 -0.89 13.61 7.35
C ASP A 25 -0.69 14.70 6.30
N THR A 26 -0.38 15.92 6.76
CA THR A 26 -0.05 17.04 5.87
C THR A 26 1.20 16.76 5.06
N ASP A 27 2.28 16.28 5.69
CA ASP A 27 3.55 16.00 5.03
C ASP A 27 3.39 14.88 3.98
N PHE A 28 2.65 13.80 4.28
CA PHE A 28 2.37 12.72 3.32
C PHE A 28 1.42 13.15 2.20
N ALA A 29 0.38 13.93 2.51
CA ALA A 29 -0.54 14.44 1.50
C ALA A 29 0.16 15.37 0.51
N ALA A 30 1.17 16.13 0.97
CA ALA A 30 2.00 16.96 0.10
C ALA A 30 2.85 16.15 -0.89
N LEU A 31 3.23 14.91 -0.56
CA LEU A 31 3.95 14.01 -1.47
C LEU A 31 3.06 13.48 -2.60
N VAL A 32 1.75 13.38 -2.39
CA VAL A 32 0.82 12.82 -3.38
C VAL A 32 0.67 13.81 -4.55
N GLN A 33 1.30 13.50 -5.67
CA GLN A 33 1.30 14.35 -6.86
C GLN A 33 0.57 13.65 -8.02
N ILE A 34 -0.74 13.88 -8.12
CA ILE A 34 -1.53 13.31 -9.22
C ILE A 34 -1.18 14.05 -10.51
N PRO A 35 -0.73 13.35 -11.57
CA PRO A 35 -0.40 14.00 -12.83
C PRO A 35 -1.62 14.71 -13.42
N SER A 36 -1.49 16.00 -13.72
CA SER A 36 -2.55 16.79 -14.37
C SER A 36 -2.81 16.35 -15.81
N GLN A 37 -1.81 15.74 -16.45
CA GLN A 37 -1.86 15.25 -17.82
C GLN A 37 -1.78 13.72 -17.85
N LEU A 38 -2.87 13.06 -17.47
CA LEU A 38 -3.00 11.64 -17.76
C LEU A 38 -3.26 11.48 -19.26
N PRO A 39 -2.52 10.59 -19.95
CA PRO A 39 -2.62 10.45 -21.39
C PRO A 39 -4.03 9.96 -21.75
N PHE A 40 -4.82 10.88 -22.28
CA PHE A 40 -6.16 10.67 -22.84
C PHE A 40 -6.23 9.65 -24.00
N LYS A 41 -5.11 9.02 -24.37
CA LYS A 41 -4.92 8.41 -25.70
C LYS A 41 -5.38 6.97 -25.86
N TYR A 42 -5.86 6.31 -24.80
CA TYR A 42 -6.27 4.91 -24.89
C TYR A 42 -7.68 4.69 -24.33
N ALA A 43 -8.64 5.46 -24.83
CA ALA A 43 -10.03 5.03 -24.81
C ALA A 43 -10.11 3.74 -25.65
N LEU A 44 -10.18 2.61 -24.94
CA LEU A 44 -10.52 1.31 -25.51
C LEU A 44 -11.74 1.43 -26.42
N SER A 45 -11.62 0.83 -27.60
CA SER A 45 -12.62 0.71 -28.67
C SER A 45 -14.08 0.98 -28.25
N GLY A 46 -14.61 2.13 -28.67
CA GLY A 46 -16.03 2.28 -29.01
C GLY A 46 -16.97 2.82 -27.92
N GLN A 47 -16.56 2.93 -26.66
CA GLN A 47 -17.33 3.67 -25.65
C GLN A 47 -16.57 4.91 -25.22
N VAL A 48 -16.74 5.97 -26.00
CA VAL A 48 -16.40 7.33 -25.57
C VAL A 48 -17.41 7.71 -24.49
N ILE A 49 -17.18 7.27 -23.26
CA ILE A 49 -17.70 7.99 -22.11
C ILE A 49 -16.83 9.24 -22.07
N ALA A 50 -17.29 10.31 -22.72
CA ALA A 50 -16.71 11.62 -22.52
C ALA A 50 -16.67 11.83 -21.00
N PRO A 51 -15.51 12.05 -20.38
CA PRO A 51 -15.51 12.46 -19.00
C PRO A 51 -16.31 13.76 -18.99
N ASN A 52 -17.48 13.74 -18.34
CA ASN A 52 -18.13 14.96 -17.91
C ASN A 52 -17.01 15.77 -17.29
N SER A 53 -16.62 16.86 -17.97
CA SER A 53 -15.50 17.70 -17.59
C SER A 53 -15.90 18.37 -16.29
N THR A 54 -15.77 17.60 -15.23
CA THR A 54 -15.91 18.03 -13.87
C THR A 54 -14.64 18.84 -13.72
N THR A 55 -14.79 20.15 -13.89
CA THR A 55 -13.79 21.16 -13.55
C THR A 55 -13.05 20.63 -12.34
N ILE A 56 -11.75 20.35 -12.51
CA ILE A 56 -10.85 19.96 -11.45
C ILE A 56 -11.11 20.99 -10.35
N SER A 57 -11.79 20.55 -9.30
CA SER A 57 -12.13 21.43 -8.20
C SER A 57 -10.79 21.67 -7.52
N ASP A 58 -10.15 22.79 -7.83
CA ASP A 58 -8.95 23.30 -7.15
C ASP A 58 -9.23 23.62 -5.67
N SER A 59 -10.39 23.22 -5.14
CA SER A 59 -10.68 23.23 -3.71
C SER A 59 -9.64 22.37 -3.00
N PRO A 60 -8.88 22.94 -2.04
CA PRO A 60 -7.92 22.19 -1.25
C PRO A 60 -8.64 21.04 -0.55
N GLN A 61 -8.39 19.81 -0.98
CA GLN A 61 -8.87 18.63 -0.25
C GLN A 61 -8.15 18.54 1.10
N PRO A 62 -8.85 18.19 2.18
CA PRO A 62 -8.22 17.86 3.45
C PRO A 62 -7.12 16.78 3.25
N PRO A 63 -5.96 16.88 3.93
CA PRO A 63 -4.89 15.89 3.82
C PRO A 63 -5.37 14.44 4.01
N ALA A 64 -6.29 14.23 4.96
CA ALA A 64 -6.86 12.92 5.25
C ALA A 64 -7.67 12.34 4.07
N GLU A 65 -8.38 13.16 3.29
CA GLU A 65 -9.12 12.70 2.11
C GLU A 65 -8.16 12.32 0.99
N LYS A 66 -7.14 13.15 0.76
CA LYS A 66 -6.11 12.89 -0.25
C LYS A 66 -5.35 11.59 0.02
N LEU A 67 -5.10 11.26 1.30
CA LEU A 67 -4.45 10.01 1.71
C LEU A 67 -5.33 8.76 1.59
N ARG A 68 -6.64 8.91 1.39
CA ARG A 68 -7.56 7.79 1.13
C ARG A 68 -7.64 7.42 -0.35
N LEU A 69 -7.10 8.24 -1.23
CA LEU A 69 -7.10 8.00 -2.67
C LEU A 69 -6.31 6.73 -2.99
N ALA A 70 -6.79 5.98 -3.97
CA ALA A 70 -6.09 4.80 -4.47
C ALA A 70 -4.71 5.14 -5.04
N CYS A 71 -4.51 6.36 -5.53
CA CYS A 71 -3.21 6.83 -6.02
C CYS A 71 -2.22 7.18 -4.90
N ALA A 72 -2.65 7.31 -3.63
CA ALA A 72 -1.78 7.64 -2.50
C ALA A 72 -0.96 6.41 -2.04
N GLN A 73 -0.12 5.93 -2.95
CA GLN A 73 0.76 4.78 -2.76
C GLN A 73 2.19 5.25 -2.62
N PHE A 74 2.90 4.61 -1.70
CA PHE A 74 4.29 4.94 -1.39
C PHE A 74 5.16 3.71 -1.56
N CYS A 75 6.37 3.88 -2.09
CA CYS A 75 7.37 2.83 -2.11
C CYS A 75 8.47 3.13 -1.09
N SER A 76 8.95 2.09 -0.40
CA SER A 76 10.12 2.19 0.48
C SER A 76 11.18 1.18 0.03
N GLY A 77 12.40 1.66 -0.19
CA GLY A 77 13.54 0.83 -0.60
C GLY A 77 13.34 0.08 -1.93
N GLY A 78 12.42 0.53 -2.78
CA GLY A 78 12.15 -0.02 -4.11
C GLY A 78 11.58 -1.44 -4.14
N LYS A 79 11.05 -1.94 -3.00
CA LYS A 79 10.53 -3.32 -2.92
C LYS A 79 9.14 -3.42 -2.34
N ARG A 80 8.80 -2.53 -1.41
CA ARG A 80 7.55 -2.60 -0.68
C ARG A 80 6.66 -1.41 -0.99
N ILE A 81 5.44 -1.70 -1.43
CA ILE A 81 4.37 -0.72 -1.55
C ILE A 81 3.64 -0.62 -0.23
N LEU A 82 3.41 0.61 0.20
CA LEU A 82 2.79 0.95 1.45
C LEU A 82 1.63 1.90 1.15
N THR A 83 0.48 1.57 1.71
CA THR A 83 -0.70 2.42 1.80
C THR A 83 -0.64 3.26 3.08
N TYR A 84 -1.33 4.40 3.09
CA TYR A 84 -1.64 5.08 4.34
C TYR A 84 -2.84 4.38 5.02
N PRO A 85 -2.85 4.17 6.35
CA PRO A 85 -1.83 4.54 7.33
C PRO A 85 -0.76 3.47 7.57
N ASP A 86 -0.75 2.36 6.82
CA ASP A 86 0.18 1.22 7.04
C ASP A 86 1.65 1.63 6.98
N ILE A 87 1.97 2.66 6.16
CA ILE A 87 3.31 3.26 6.12
C ILE A 87 3.80 3.72 7.49
N LEU A 88 2.91 4.19 8.36
CA LEU A 88 3.23 4.65 9.71
C LEU A 88 3.56 3.49 10.66
N SER A 89 3.07 2.29 10.35
CA SER A 89 3.38 1.08 11.10
C SER A 89 4.67 0.41 10.62
N THR A 90 5.24 0.88 9.51
CA THR A 90 6.44 0.28 8.95
C THR A 90 7.62 0.62 9.86
N SER A 91 8.33 -0.40 10.35
CA SER A 91 9.47 -0.30 11.26
C SER A 91 10.69 0.47 10.70
N MET A 92 10.54 1.11 9.54
CA MET A 92 11.53 1.94 8.85
C MET A 92 11.82 3.26 9.57
N CYS A 93 11.03 3.65 10.59
CA CYS A 93 11.45 4.65 11.57
C CYS A 93 12.55 4.15 12.53
N ARG A 94 13.02 2.90 12.39
CA ARG A 94 14.28 2.47 12.99
C ARG A 94 15.41 3.10 12.18
N TYR A 95 15.80 4.31 12.60
CA TYR A 95 17.03 5.04 12.24
C TYR A 95 18.01 4.18 11.43
N GLN A 96 17.94 4.25 10.10
CA GLN A 96 19.13 3.98 9.33
C GLN A 96 20.06 5.14 9.66
N TYR A 97 20.98 4.90 10.59
CA TYR A 97 22.13 5.79 10.75
C TYR A 97 22.71 6.02 9.37
N PRO A 98 23.03 7.28 9.01
CA PRO A 98 23.61 7.59 7.72
C PRO A 98 24.77 6.62 7.49
N ARG A 99 24.72 5.90 6.37
CA ARG A 99 25.79 4.98 5.99
C ARG A 99 27.05 5.83 5.92
N ASN A 100 27.98 5.61 6.87
CA ASN A 100 29.16 6.44 7.08
C ASN A 100 29.78 6.88 5.74
N GLY A 101 29.74 8.18 5.43
CA GLY A 101 30.42 8.76 4.27
C GLY A 101 29.57 9.61 3.32
N GLU A 102 28.24 9.62 3.42
CA GLU A 102 27.43 10.60 2.66
C GLU A 102 27.36 11.93 3.42
N SER A 103 27.84 12.99 2.79
CA SER A 103 27.78 14.37 3.31
C SER A 103 26.32 14.82 3.48
N ASP A 104 25.94 15.17 4.71
CA ASP A 104 24.60 15.69 5.07
C ASP A 104 24.21 16.97 4.30
N SER A 105 25.18 17.66 3.69
CA SER A 105 24.97 18.98 3.08
C SER A 105 24.19 18.99 1.76
N GLU A 106 24.00 17.85 1.09
CA GLU A 106 23.32 17.81 -0.22
C GLU A 106 21.88 17.28 -0.18
N ARG A 107 21.40 16.79 0.97
CA ARG A 107 20.03 16.27 1.10
C ARG A 107 19.05 17.35 1.56
N THR A 108 18.74 18.29 0.67
CA THR A 108 17.64 19.29 0.83
C THR A 108 16.24 18.69 0.66
N GLY A 109 16.13 17.36 0.58
CA GLY A 109 14.86 16.64 0.45
C GLY A 109 14.02 16.60 1.72
N SER A 110 12.78 16.18 1.58
CA SER A 110 11.86 15.93 2.68
C SER A 110 12.44 14.90 3.66
N ILE A 111 12.00 14.91 4.92
CA ILE A 111 12.38 13.87 5.90
C ILE A 111 12.10 12.46 5.36
N TRP A 112 11.11 12.32 4.47
CA TRP A 112 10.72 11.08 3.82
C TRP A 112 11.76 10.55 2.82
N ASP A 113 12.49 11.45 2.17
CA ASP A 113 13.57 11.07 1.24
C ASP A 113 14.68 10.32 1.98
N ARG A 114 14.93 10.67 3.25
CA ARG A 114 15.90 9.97 4.12
C ARG A 114 15.49 8.53 4.39
N PHE A 115 14.19 8.25 4.46
CA PHE A 115 13.63 6.91 4.63
C PHE A 115 13.43 6.18 3.29
N GLY A 116 13.82 6.80 2.17
CA GLY A 116 13.59 6.29 0.83
C GLY A 116 12.11 6.09 0.51
N ILE A 117 11.24 6.86 1.17
CA ILE A 117 9.80 6.87 0.95
C ILE A 117 9.53 7.80 -0.23
N LYS A 118 8.96 7.26 -1.29
CA LYS A 118 8.60 8.04 -2.49
C LYS A 118 7.16 7.78 -2.88
N TYR A 119 6.49 8.84 -3.31
CA TYR A 119 5.19 8.74 -3.97
C TYR A 119 5.33 7.95 -5.28
N MET A 120 4.39 7.04 -5.54
CA MET A 120 4.39 6.21 -6.74
C MET A 120 3.36 6.73 -7.74
N GLU A 121 3.83 7.55 -8.67
CA GLU A 121 3.02 8.20 -9.70
C GLU A 121 2.26 7.18 -10.58
N GLU A 122 2.84 6.00 -10.77
CA GLU A 122 2.29 4.87 -11.52
C GLU A 122 0.90 4.45 -10.99
N ALA A 123 0.62 4.69 -9.71
CA ALA A 123 -0.67 4.39 -9.12
C ALA A 123 -1.81 5.17 -9.80
N SER A 124 -1.58 6.42 -10.20
CA SER A 124 -2.57 7.24 -10.91
C SER A 124 -2.89 6.66 -12.28
N TYR A 125 -1.90 6.14 -13.00
CA TYR A 125 -2.09 5.49 -14.30
C TYR A 125 -2.85 4.17 -14.19
N ILE A 126 -2.61 3.41 -13.12
CA ILE A 126 -3.33 2.15 -12.84
C ILE A 126 -4.79 2.42 -12.51
N VAL A 127 -5.08 3.39 -11.64
CA VAL A 127 -6.45 3.82 -11.31
C VAL A 127 -7.17 4.30 -12.56
N TYR A 128 -6.49 5.10 -13.39
CA TYR A 128 -7.03 5.56 -14.66
C TYR A 128 -7.28 4.41 -15.65
N ALA A 129 -6.36 3.45 -15.77
CA ALA A 129 -6.52 2.28 -16.63
C ALA A 129 -7.72 1.41 -16.20
N CYS A 130 -8.06 1.41 -14.91
CA CYS A 130 -9.28 0.81 -14.41
C CYS A 130 -10.54 1.56 -14.88
N GLY A 131 -10.45 2.78 -15.41
CA GLY A 131 -11.59 3.61 -15.78
C GLY A 131 -12.18 4.38 -14.60
N LEU A 132 -11.36 4.70 -13.60
CA LEU A 132 -11.72 5.54 -12.45
C LEU A 132 -10.90 6.84 -12.49
N ASP A 133 -11.43 7.91 -11.91
CA ASP A 133 -10.73 9.19 -11.80
C ASP A 133 -9.77 9.17 -10.59
N PRO A 134 -8.44 9.27 -10.79
CA PRO A 134 -7.48 9.21 -9.70
C PRO A 134 -7.59 10.36 -8.69
N ASN A 135 -8.26 11.46 -9.01
CA ASN A 135 -8.47 12.57 -8.07
C ASN A 135 -9.52 12.27 -6.99
N VAL A 136 -10.35 11.24 -7.19
CA VAL A 136 -11.46 10.92 -6.28
C VAL A 136 -11.53 9.44 -5.93
N ALA A 137 -11.00 8.56 -6.77
CA ALA A 137 -11.07 7.13 -6.55
C ALA A 137 -10.27 6.71 -5.31
N THR A 138 -10.94 5.99 -4.43
CA THR A 138 -10.39 5.45 -3.18
C THR A 138 -9.90 4.02 -3.37
N VAL A 139 -9.14 3.53 -2.39
CA VAL A 139 -8.74 2.11 -2.33
C VAL A 139 -9.96 1.18 -2.37
N VAL A 140 -11.06 1.58 -1.71
CA VAL A 140 -12.31 0.80 -1.68
C VAL A 140 -12.92 0.70 -3.09
N ASP A 141 -12.91 1.78 -3.86
CA ASP A 141 -13.44 1.77 -5.24
C ASP A 141 -12.67 0.80 -6.12
N MET A 142 -11.34 0.76 -5.98
CA MET A 142 -10.48 -0.18 -6.71
C MET A 142 -10.72 -1.64 -6.30
N ASP A 143 -10.93 -1.88 -5.01
CA ASP A 143 -11.23 -3.21 -4.46
C ASP A 143 -12.60 -3.72 -4.91
N CYS A 144 -13.62 -2.88 -4.83
CA CYS A 144 -14.96 -3.20 -5.29
C CYS A 144 -15.00 -3.45 -6.79
N ARG A 145 -14.24 -2.67 -7.57
CA ARG A 145 -14.16 -2.87 -9.02
C ARG A 145 -13.48 -4.18 -9.40
N ASN A 146 -12.54 -4.65 -8.57
CA ASN A 146 -11.79 -5.90 -8.75
C ASN A 146 -11.30 -6.10 -10.20
N ALA A 147 -10.84 -5.01 -10.83
CA ALA A 147 -10.41 -5.03 -12.21
C ALA A 147 -9.19 -5.95 -12.41
N ARG A 148 -9.04 -6.46 -13.63
CA ARG A 148 -7.81 -7.13 -14.07
C ARG A 148 -7.12 -6.27 -15.12
N LEU A 149 -5.82 -6.16 -15.01
CA LEU A 149 -4.98 -5.29 -15.82
C LEU A 149 -3.95 -6.14 -16.55
N GLU A 150 -3.64 -5.74 -17.78
CA GLU A 150 -2.53 -6.25 -18.57
C GLU A 150 -1.46 -5.17 -18.66
N CYS A 151 -0.20 -5.54 -18.45
CA CYS A 151 0.93 -4.70 -18.80
C CYS A 151 1.26 -4.89 -20.29
N LEU A 152 1.14 -3.82 -21.08
CA LEU A 152 1.37 -3.83 -22.52
C LEU A 152 2.84 -4.00 -22.92
N PHE A 153 3.78 -3.92 -21.99
CA PHE A 153 5.21 -4.11 -22.26
C PHE A 153 5.74 -5.51 -21.89
N CYS A 154 5.06 -6.20 -20.99
CA CYS A 154 5.46 -7.56 -20.66
C CYS A 154 4.99 -8.52 -21.75
N ARG A 155 5.90 -9.39 -22.20
CA ARG A 155 5.59 -10.44 -23.19
C ARG A 155 4.64 -11.50 -22.63
N PHE A 156 4.52 -11.59 -21.31
CA PHE A 156 3.65 -12.53 -20.63
C PHE A 156 2.31 -11.86 -20.32
N THR A 157 1.23 -12.46 -20.82
CA THR A 157 -0.13 -12.07 -20.51
C THR A 157 -0.48 -12.56 -19.11
N HIS A 158 -0.15 -11.76 -18.11
CA HIS A 158 -0.64 -11.94 -16.75
C HIS A 158 -1.79 -10.96 -16.51
N ASN A 159 -2.86 -11.48 -15.92
CA ASN A 159 -4.00 -10.69 -15.48
C ASN A 159 -3.73 -10.22 -14.05
N TYR A 160 -3.22 -9.01 -13.92
CA TYR A 160 -2.87 -8.42 -12.65
C TYR A 160 -4.10 -7.86 -11.95
N THR A 161 -4.27 -8.14 -10.66
CA THR A 161 -5.06 -7.27 -9.78
C THR A 161 -4.43 -5.87 -9.75
N TRP A 162 -5.16 -4.85 -9.32
CA TRP A 162 -4.61 -3.49 -9.26
C TRP A 162 -3.40 -3.40 -8.32
N ARG A 163 -3.38 -4.14 -7.20
CA ARG A 163 -2.21 -4.17 -6.31
C ARG A 163 -1.02 -4.91 -6.94
N GLU A 164 -1.25 -5.98 -7.69
CA GLU A 164 -0.14 -6.66 -8.38
C GLU A 164 0.41 -5.78 -9.50
N ALA A 165 -0.46 -5.00 -10.15
CA ALA A 165 -0.05 -4.00 -11.12
C ALA A 165 0.81 -2.91 -10.46
N LEU A 166 0.43 -2.44 -9.27
CA LEU A 166 1.25 -1.52 -8.48
C LEU A 166 2.62 -2.13 -8.17
N TRP A 167 2.66 -3.36 -7.65
CA TRP A 167 3.90 -4.06 -7.33
C TRP A 167 4.80 -4.22 -8.56
N HIS A 168 4.20 -4.64 -9.66
CA HIS A 168 4.86 -4.77 -10.93
C HIS A 168 5.43 -3.44 -11.44
N ALA A 169 4.68 -2.34 -11.30
CA ALA A 169 5.11 -1.00 -11.66
C ALA A 169 6.22 -0.46 -10.75
N SER A 170 6.18 -0.79 -9.45
CA SER A 170 7.19 -0.38 -8.47
C SER A 170 8.52 -1.10 -8.64
N GLY A 171 8.49 -2.31 -9.21
CA GLY A 171 9.69 -3.10 -9.46
C GLY A 171 10.47 -2.59 -10.65
N SER A 172 11.79 -2.83 -10.65
CA SER A 172 12.71 -2.49 -11.75
C SER A 172 12.47 -3.28 -13.05
N PHE A 173 11.32 -3.96 -13.19
CA PHE A 173 10.95 -4.73 -14.38
C PHE A 173 10.82 -3.83 -15.61
N HIS A 174 10.45 -2.56 -15.39
CA HIS A 174 10.46 -1.51 -16.41
C HIS A 174 11.64 -0.57 -16.16
N ARG A 175 12.77 -0.83 -16.82
CA ARG A 175 13.89 0.14 -16.83
C ARG A 175 13.39 1.46 -17.42
N THR A 176 14.03 2.54 -16.99
CA THR A 176 13.75 3.99 -17.16
C THR A 176 13.31 4.52 -18.54
N SER A 177 13.16 3.69 -19.57
CA SER A 177 12.81 4.10 -20.93
C SER A 177 11.34 3.88 -21.31
N GLN A 178 10.48 3.40 -20.41
CA GLN A 178 9.11 3.03 -20.78
C GLN A 178 8.06 4.07 -20.36
N PRO A 179 7.03 4.29 -21.19
CA PRO A 179 5.96 5.21 -20.87
C PRO A 179 5.14 4.68 -19.68
N ARG A 180 4.93 5.56 -18.70
CA ARG A 180 4.19 5.32 -17.44
C ARG A 180 2.76 4.81 -17.62
N SER A 181 2.22 4.86 -18.85
CA SER A 181 0.85 4.50 -19.22
C SER A 181 0.73 3.10 -19.85
N SER A 182 1.43 2.09 -19.33
CA SER A 182 1.51 0.76 -19.94
C SER A 182 0.36 -0.19 -19.58
N TRP A 183 -0.63 0.28 -18.83
CA TRP A 183 -1.68 -0.55 -18.26
C TRP A 183 -2.94 -0.50 -19.10
N LYS A 184 -3.53 -1.68 -19.35
CA LYS A 184 -4.79 -1.83 -20.06
C LYS A 184 -5.76 -2.68 -19.25
N LEU A 185 -7.02 -2.28 -19.21
CA LEU A 185 -8.09 -3.09 -18.63
C LEU A 185 -8.33 -4.36 -19.47
N VAL A 186 -8.35 -5.50 -18.81
CA VAL A 186 -8.72 -6.80 -19.40
C VAL A 186 -10.23 -6.81 -19.67
N GLY A 187 -10.63 -7.27 -20.85
CA GLY A 187 -12.05 -7.36 -21.22
C GLY A 187 -12.82 -8.36 -20.36
N TYR A 188 -14.10 -8.07 -20.07
CA TYR A 188 -14.96 -8.83 -19.16
C TYR A 188 -14.92 -10.35 -19.36
N LYS A 189 -14.95 -10.84 -20.61
CA LYS A 189 -14.93 -12.29 -20.91
C LYS A 189 -13.67 -13.01 -20.41
N ALA A 190 -12.52 -12.32 -20.40
CA ALA A 190 -11.27 -12.88 -19.90
C ALA A 190 -11.19 -12.80 -18.37
N VAL A 191 -11.81 -11.79 -17.76
CA VAL A 191 -11.90 -11.64 -16.30
C VAL A 191 -12.67 -12.81 -15.66
N ASP A 192 -13.80 -13.23 -16.24
CA ASP A 192 -14.61 -14.31 -15.68
C ASP A 192 -13.81 -15.62 -15.54
N LYS A 193 -13.03 -15.97 -16.57
CA LYS A 193 -12.18 -17.18 -16.54
C LYS A 193 -11.11 -17.09 -15.45
N THR A 194 -10.47 -15.94 -15.32
CA THR A 194 -9.44 -15.73 -14.31
C THR A 194 -10.02 -15.75 -12.91
N GLN A 195 -11.16 -15.10 -12.66
CA GLN A 195 -11.79 -15.09 -11.35
C GLN A 195 -12.28 -16.48 -10.93
N VAL A 196 -12.81 -17.27 -11.86
CA VAL A 196 -13.19 -18.67 -11.57
C VAL A 196 -11.97 -19.50 -11.20
N ALA A 197 -10.87 -19.38 -11.95
CA ALA A 197 -9.61 -20.07 -11.63
C ALA A 197 -9.07 -19.64 -10.26
N GLU A 198 -9.01 -18.34 -9.99
CA GLU A 198 -8.58 -17.77 -8.71
C GLU A 198 -9.43 -18.26 -7.52
N LEU A 199 -10.75 -18.38 -7.71
CA LEU A 199 -11.65 -18.90 -6.67
C LEU A 199 -11.43 -20.40 -6.43
N SER A 200 -11.11 -21.17 -7.48
CA SER A 200 -10.76 -22.58 -7.34
C SER A 200 -9.43 -22.74 -6.59
N GLU A 201 -8.40 -22.00 -7.03
CA GLU A 201 -7.08 -22.00 -6.39
C GLU A 201 -7.16 -21.53 -4.94
N ALA A 202 -7.95 -20.51 -4.63
CA ALA A 202 -8.12 -20.03 -3.26
C ALA A 202 -8.83 -21.05 -2.34
N ARG A 203 -9.67 -21.92 -2.89
CA ARG A 203 -10.29 -23.03 -2.14
C ARG A 203 -9.29 -24.15 -1.87
N GLU A 204 -8.36 -24.36 -2.78
CA GLU A 204 -7.35 -25.42 -2.70
C GLU A 204 -6.08 -24.99 -1.97
N ALA A 205 -5.80 -23.69 -1.90
CA ALA A 205 -4.64 -23.15 -1.23
C ALA A 205 -4.71 -23.35 0.29
N SER A 206 -3.86 -24.22 0.82
CA SER A 206 -3.58 -24.25 2.25
C SER A 206 -2.88 -22.94 2.65
N PRO A 207 -3.26 -22.32 3.77
CA PRO A 207 -2.53 -21.18 4.30
C PRO A 207 -1.12 -21.62 4.76
N ASP A 208 -0.09 -21.20 4.02
CA ASP A 208 1.31 -21.57 4.30
C ASP A 208 1.97 -20.68 5.38
N SER A 209 1.22 -19.78 6.01
CA SER A 209 1.73 -18.91 7.07
C SER A 209 0.68 -18.23 7.91
N SER A 210 1.10 -17.77 9.08
CA SER A 210 0.29 -16.92 9.96
C SER A 210 1.06 -15.66 10.35
N ARG A 211 0.32 -14.62 10.72
CA ARG A 211 0.84 -13.35 11.25
C ARG A 211 0.35 -13.14 12.68
N CYS A 212 1.22 -12.64 13.55
CA CYS A 212 0.83 -12.21 14.90
C CYS A 212 0.08 -10.89 14.80
N LEU A 213 -1.09 -10.78 15.42
CA LEU A 213 -1.83 -9.51 15.43
C LEU A 213 -1.25 -8.49 16.42
N LEU A 214 -0.45 -8.95 17.38
CA LEU A 214 0.16 -8.12 18.42
C LEU A 214 1.45 -7.44 17.93
N CYS A 215 2.42 -8.19 17.42
CA CYS A 215 3.66 -7.61 16.91
C CYS A 215 3.71 -7.43 15.39
N ARG A 216 2.83 -8.10 14.63
CA ARG A 216 2.77 -8.06 13.15
C ARG A 216 3.86 -8.76 12.32
N PRO A 217 4.90 -9.49 12.82
CA PRO A 217 5.71 -10.35 11.96
C PRO A 217 4.93 -11.60 11.53
N ARG A 218 5.47 -12.25 10.49
CA ARG A 218 5.13 -13.62 10.11
C ARG A 218 5.59 -14.57 11.23
N VAL A 219 4.71 -15.46 11.64
CA VAL A 219 4.88 -16.40 12.74
C VAL A 219 4.68 -17.81 12.22
N GLY A 220 5.70 -18.31 11.53
CA GLY A 220 5.69 -19.69 11.04
C GLY A 220 4.65 -19.99 9.95
N ASP A 221 4.53 -21.29 9.70
CA ASP A 221 3.58 -21.94 8.79
C ASP A 221 2.31 -22.31 9.58
N GLU A 222 1.10 -22.14 9.02
CA GLU A 222 -0.13 -22.55 9.72
C GLU A 222 -0.16 -24.08 9.93
N ASN A 223 0.44 -24.82 9.01
CA ASN A 223 0.63 -26.26 9.16
C ASN A 223 1.55 -26.62 10.35
N LYS A 224 2.26 -25.63 10.89
CA LYS A 224 3.09 -25.73 12.10
C LYS A 224 2.52 -24.84 13.20
N HIS A 225 1.26 -25.09 13.58
CA HIS A 225 0.53 -24.36 14.63
C HIS A 225 1.35 -24.17 15.92
N GLU A 226 2.22 -25.13 16.28
CA GLU A 226 3.14 -25.02 17.42
C GLU A 226 4.09 -23.82 17.35
N GLN A 227 4.52 -23.38 16.16
CA GLN A 227 5.37 -22.21 16.00
C GLN A 227 4.64 -20.92 16.37
N ILE A 228 3.36 -20.82 16.02
CA ILE A 228 2.49 -19.69 16.39
C ILE A 228 2.28 -19.69 17.90
N LEU A 229 1.96 -20.85 18.48
CA LEU A 229 1.76 -20.98 19.93
C LEU A 229 3.02 -20.62 20.71
N SER A 230 4.18 -21.13 20.28
CA SER A 230 5.48 -20.86 20.89
C SER A 230 5.79 -19.36 20.88
N HIS A 231 5.63 -18.69 19.73
CA HIS A 231 5.80 -17.24 19.64
C HIS A 231 4.86 -16.47 20.55
N LEU A 232 3.55 -16.78 20.55
CA LEU A 232 2.58 -16.05 21.38
C LEU A 232 2.79 -16.28 22.87
N THR A 233 3.25 -17.46 23.26
CA THR A 233 3.57 -17.77 24.66
C THR A 233 4.85 -17.06 25.08
N ASN A 234 5.92 -17.18 24.29
CA ASN A 234 7.25 -16.69 24.66
C ASN A 234 7.38 -15.17 24.53
N ASP A 235 6.82 -14.60 23.45
CA ASP A 235 7.03 -13.18 23.12
C ASP A 235 5.92 -12.28 23.66
N HIS A 236 4.72 -12.82 23.92
CA HIS A 236 3.56 -12.06 24.40
C HIS A 236 3.00 -12.55 25.73
N GLY A 237 3.55 -13.63 26.30
CA GLY A 237 3.10 -14.16 27.60
C GLY A 237 1.68 -14.72 27.60
N ILE A 238 1.11 -15.05 26.43
CA ILE A 238 -0.26 -15.55 26.32
C ILE A 238 -0.24 -17.07 26.56
N GLU A 239 -0.99 -17.53 27.56
CA GLU A 239 -1.13 -18.96 27.81
C GLU A 239 -1.73 -19.68 26.61
N LYS A 240 -1.25 -20.89 26.31
CA LYS A 240 -1.68 -21.65 25.13
C LYS A 240 -3.20 -21.85 25.04
N ALA A 241 -3.86 -22.01 26.19
CA ALA A 241 -5.32 -22.18 26.27
C ALA A 241 -6.11 -20.93 25.85
N ASP A 242 -5.52 -19.75 25.98
CA ASP A 242 -6.14 -18.47 25.66
C ASP A 242 -5.85 -18.01 24.23
N ILE A 243 -4.99 -18.71 23.50
CA ILE A 243 -4.63 -18.33 22.13
C ILE A 243 -5.82 -18.59 21.18
N LYS A 244 -6.36 -17.52 20.57
CA LYS A 244 -7.48 -17.62 19.61
C LYS A 244 -7.11 -17.06 18.23
N ARG A 245 -7.49 -17.81 17.20
CA ARG A 245 -7.42 -17.39 15.78
C ARG A 245 -8.24 -16.12 15.59
N ARG A 246 -7.75 -15.20 14.75
CA ARG A 246 -8.29 -13.85 14.47
C ARG A 246 -8.25 -12.85 15.63
N MET A 247 -7.85 -13.24 16.84
CA MET A 247 -7.57 -12.30 17.93
C MET A 247 -6.07 -12.15 18.16
N HIS A 248 -5.34 -13.26 18.21
CA HIS A 248 -3.89 -13.24 18.47
C HIS A 248 -3.07 -13.46 17.21
N TYR A 249 -3.61 -14.19 16.23
CA TYR A 249 -2.95 -14.40 14.96
C TYR A 249 -3.95 -14.51 13.80
N LEU A 250 -3.50 -14.16 12.60
CA LEU A 250 -4.27 -14.25 11.36
C LEU A 250 -3.50 -15.10 10.34
N PRO A 251 -4.08 -16.21 9.89
CA PRO A 251 -3.62 -16.92 8.72
C PRO A 251 -3.51 -16.04 7.49
N LEU A 252 -2.37 -16.12 6.83
CA LEU A 252 -2.11 -15.45 5.58
C LEU A 252 -2.37 -16.45 4.46
N MET A 253 -3.33 -16.12 3.61
CA MET A 253 -3.59 -16.92 2.41
C MET A 253 -2.40 -16.77 1.45
N ALA A 254 -2.14 -17.80 0.63
CA ALA A 254 -1.03 -17.82 -0.33
C ALA A 254 -0.91 -16.54 -1.17
N ARG A 255 -2.06 -15.92 -1.47
CA ARG A 255 -2.19 -14.71 -2.30
C ARG A 255 -1.86 -13.40 -1.56
N GLU A 256 -1.96 -13.38 -0.24
CA GLU A 256 -1.57 -12.21 0.58
C GLU A 256 -0.04 -12.08 0.73
N ARG A 257 0.72 -13.14 0.40
CA ARG A 257 2.19 -13.13 0.42
C ARG A 257 2.77 -12.07 -0.52
N ASN A 258 2.23 -11.95 -1.73
CA ASN A 258 2.82 -11.09 -2.78
C ASN A 258 2.68 -9.59 -2.47
N PHE A 259 1.85 -9.20 -1.51
CA PHE A 259 1.66 -7.80 -1.12
C PHE A 259 2.42 -7.41 0.16
N MET A 260 3.09 -8.35 0.82
CA MET A 260 3.71 -8.13 2.14
C MET A 260 5.24 -8.19 2.17
N TYR A 261 5.91 -8.33 1.01
CA TYR A 261 7.37 -8.28 0.90
C TYR A 261 7.88 -6.94 0.35
#